data_AF-A0A929E192-F1
#
_entry.id   AF-A0A929E192-F1
#
_cell.length_a   1.000
_cell.length_b   1.000
_cell.length_c   1.000
_cell.angle_alpha   90.00
_cell.angle_beta   90.00
_cell.angle_gamma   90.00
#
_symmetry.space_group_name_H-M   'P 1'
#
loop_
_entity.id
_entity.type
_entity.pdbx_description
1 polymer ?
#
loop_
_entity_poly.entity_id
_entity_poly.type
_entity_poly.pdbx_seq_one_letter_code
_entity_poly.pdbx_strand_id
1 'polypeptide(L)'
;MKKTIITTILILILGVGLLATQVPAASESGAQTTQENAIQGWHEALKTQVALASAKVSILQARTELWLKQNKAGALHSLDEARANLDEAMRSADQVTRTRITGLKLQVDQARKLLREKGQEAEVELRVIADRSESALNAALAQVQAKNVALKDEAATRYALVQTKAAALEARIALEIDNSPERAQQSLQDAKEYLQQAKDSAG
;
A
#
# COMPACT_ATOMS: atom_id res chain seq x y z
N MET A 1 34.78 -65.74 -11.52
CA MET A 1 34.35 -64.86 -12.62
C MET A 1 33.27 -63.93 -12.09
N LYS A 2 33.65 -62.68 -11.77
CA LYS A 2 32.76 -61.66 -11.18
C LYS A 2 32.06 -60.92 -12.32
N LYS A 3 30.73 -60.91 -12.35
CA LYS A 3 29.93 -60.15 -13.33
C LYS A 3 29.75 -58.73 -12.82
N THR A 4 30.42 -57.80 -13.48
CA THR A 4 30.28 -56.35 -13.30
C THR A 4 28.98 -55.92 -13.97
N ILE A 5 28.05 -55.37 -13.19
CA ILE A 5 26.86 -54.70 -13.70
C ILE A 5 27.27 -53.27 -14.01
N ILE A 6 27.19 -52.91 -15.29
CA ILE A 6 27.45 -51.58 -15.81
C ILE A 6 26.21 -50.74 -15.52
N THR A 7 26.29 -49.87 -14.51
CA THR A 7 25.26 -48.88 -14.21
C THR A 7 25.52 -47.66 -15.10
N THR A 8 24.67 -47.48 -16.11
CA THR A 8 24.69 -46.33 -17.02
C THR A 8 24.36 -45.05 -16.24
N ILE A 9 25.36 -44.19 -16.07
CA ILE A 9 25.21 -42.83 -15.54
C ILE A 9 24.57 -41.99 -16.65
N LEU A 10 23.29 -41.65 -16.48
CA LEU A 10 22.65 -40.66 -17.34
C LEU A 10 23.04 -39.27 -16.83
N ILE A 11 24.13 -38.74 -17.38
CA ILE A 11 24.54 -37.35 -17.24
C ILE A 11 23.52 -36.51 -18.01
N LEU A 12 22.50 -36.00 -17.32
CA LEU A 12 21.67 -34.92 -17.85
C LEU A 12 22.32 -33.60 -17.42
N ILE A 13 23.13 -33.10 -18.34
CA ILE A 13 23.75 -31.78 -18.35
C ILE A 13 22.63 -30.74 -18.25
N LEU A 14 22.31 -30.29 -17.04
CA LEU A 14 21.72 -28.98 -16.81
C LEU A 14 22.89 -28.03 -16.63
N GLY A 15 23.21 -27.31 -17.71
CA GLY A 15 24.10 -26.16 -17.68
C GLY A 15 23.52 -25.08 -16.77
N VAL A 16 23.81 -25.18 -15.48
CA VAL A 16 23.83 -24.05 -14.57
C VAL A 16 25.30 -23.88 -14.22
N GLY A 17 25.98 -23.11 -15.06
CA GLY A 17 27.32 -22.63 -14.74
C GLY A 17 27.29 -22.02 -13.34
N LEU A 18 28.25 -22.45 -12.53
CA LEU A 18 28.63 -21.83 -11.28
C LEU A 18 28.60 -20.30 -11.41
N LEU A 19 27.64 -19.68 -10.75
CA LEU A 19 27.94 -18.47 -10.00
C LEU A 19 27.80 -18.88 -8.55
N ALA A 20 28.93 -18.91 -7.86
CA ALA A 20 28.98 -18.90 -6.41
C ALA A 20 28.05 -17.79 -5.94
N THR A 21 26.86 -18.16 -5.50
CA THR A 21 25.95 -17.23 -4.85
C THR A 21 26.53 -17.01 -3.46
N GLN A 22 27.43 -16.03 -3.39
CA GLN A 22 27.57 -15.24 -2.18
C GLN A 22 26.14 -14.93 -1.74
N VAL A 23 25.74 -15.50 -0.60
CA VAL A 23 24.50 -15.12 0.09
C VAL A 23 24.58 -13.60 0.20
N PRO A 24 23.75 -12.82 -0.51
CA PRO A 24 23.85 -11.39 -0.39
C PRO A 24 23.20 -11.06 0.94
N ALA A 25 24.03 -10.86 1.98
CA ALA A 25 23.67 -10.11 3.17
C ALA A 25 23.13 -8.71 2.81
N ALA A 26 23.38 -8.24 1.58
CA ALA A 26 22.76 -7.05 0.98
C ALA A 26 21.25 -7.17 0.71
N SER A 27 20.68 -8.39 0.67
CA SER A 27 19.24 -8.61 0.43
C SER A 27 18.40 -8.29 1.67
N GLU A 28 18.97 -8.48 2.86
CA GLU A 28 18.27 -8.25 4.13
C GLU A 28 18.19 -6.76 4.47
N SER A 29 19.28 -6.01 4.30
CA SER A 29 19.28 -4.56 4.58
C SER A 29 18.36 -3.78 3.64
N GLY A 30 18.33 -4.14 2.35
CA GLY A 30 17.43 -3.53 1.36
C GLY A 30 15.96 -3.86 1.60
N ALA A 31 15.65 -5.10 1.99
CA ALA A 31 14.29 -5.52 2.30
C ALA A 31 13.75 -4.86 3.58
N GLN A 32 14.58 -4.72 4.61
CA GLN A 32 14.22 -4.12 5.88
C GLN A 32 13.93 -2.61 5.76
N THR A 33 14.76 -1.90 4.99
CA THR A 33 14.55 -0.47 4.67
C THR A 33 13.26 -0.26 3.85
N THR A 34 12.93 -1.19 2.95
CA THR A 34 11.72 -1.13 2.13
C THR A 34 10.46 -1.34 2.98
N GLN A 35 10.51 -2.22 3.98
CA GLN A 35 9.40 -2.48 4.89
C GLN A 35 9.12 -1.30 5.84
N GLU A 36 10.17 -0.69 6.41
CA GLU A 36 10.03 0.50 7.26
C GLU A 36 9.41 1.67 6.49
N ASN A 37 9.88 1.90 5.26
CA ASN A 37 9.32 2.92 4.37
C ASN A 37 7.83 2.64 4.04
N ALA A 38 7.44 1.38 3.86
CA ALA A 38 6.04 1.01 3.62
C ALA A 38 5.17 1.30 4.85
N ILE A 39 5.62 0.93 6.05
CA ILE A 39 4.89 1.21 7.31
C ILE A 39 4.74 2.71 7.54
N GLN A 40 5.82 3.48 7.31
CA GLN A 40 5.78 4.93 7.43
C GLN A 40 4.80 5.54 6.40
N GLY A 41 4.81 5.05 5.16
CA GLY A 41 3.86 5.48 4.13
C GLY A 41 2.40 5.21 4.52
N TRP A 42 2.11 4.07 5.17
CA TRP A 42 0.79 3.75 5.70
C TRP A 42 0.33 4.71 6.78
N HIS A 43 1.22 5.01 7.73
CA HIS A 43 0.93 5.93 8.82
C HIS A 43 0.60 7.33 8.30
N GLU A 44 1.39 7.84 7.37
CA GLU A 44 1.15 9.14 6.75
C GLU A 44 -0.14 9.18 5.91
N ALA A 45 -0.47 8.07 5.23
CA ALA A 45 -1.72 7.97 4.49
C ALA A 45 -2.95 7.99 5.43
N LEU A 46 -2.89 7.29 6.56
CA LEU A 46 -3.95 7.31 7.58
C LEU A 46 -4.11 8.69 8.21
N LYS A 47 -3.01 9.37 8.57
CA LYS A 47 -3.05 10.76 9.05
C LYS A 47 -3.76 11.68 8.05
N THR A 48 -3.41 11.55 6.78
CA THR A 48 -4.02 12.33 5.69
C THR A 48 -5.52 12.10 5.62
N GLN A 49 -5.98 10.84 5.70
CA GLN A 49 -7.41 10.51 5.65
C GLN A 49 -8.17 11.04 6.86
N VAL A 50 -7.63 10.90 8.06
CA VAL A 50 -8.24 11.43 9.29
C VAL A 50 -8.37 12.95 9.23
N ALA A 51 -7.33 13.64 8.75
CA ALA A 51 -7.35 15.09 8.57
C ALA A 51 -8.36 15.53 7.49
N LEU A 52 -8.44 14.81 6.35
CA LEU A 52 -9.47 15.06 5.32
C LEU A 52 -10.90 14.81 5.83
N ALA A 53 -11.11 13.75 6.61
CA ALA A 53 -12.40 13.48 7.23
C ALA A 53 -12.79 14.58 8.23
N SER A 54 -11.84 15.05 9.03
CA SER A 54 -12.04 16.17 9.96
C SER A 54 -12.37 17.46 9.22
N ALA A 55 -11.68 17.75 8.11
CA ALA A 55 -12.00 18.89 7.25
C ALA A 55 -13.44 18.81 6.69
N LYS A 56 -13.86 17.64 6.21
CA LYS A 56 -15.24 17.41 5.73
C LYS A 56 -16.26 17.66 6.83
N VAL A 57 -16.01 17.14 8.05
CA VAL A 57 -16.90 17.38 9.21
C VAL A 57 -17.02 18.87 9.48
N SER A 58 -15.91 19.62 9.53
CA SER A 58 -15.94 21.06 9.73
C SER A 58 -16.68 21.82 8.62
N ILE A 59 -16.58 21.39 7.35
CA ILE A 59 -17.36 21.97 6.23
C ILE A 59 -18.87 21.72 6.43
N LEU A 60 -19.26 20.50 6.85
CA LEU A 60 -20.66 20.16 7.12
C LEU A 60 -21.20 20.92 8.35
N GLN A 61 -20.37 21.14 9.36
CA GLN A 61 -20.70 21.99 10.50
C GLN A 61 -20.89 23.44 10.06
N ALA A 62 -20.02 23.98 9.20
CA ALA A 62 -20.19 25.34 8.67
C ALA A 62 -21.52 25.51 7.94
N ARG A 63 -21.91 24.50 7.14
CA ARG A 63 -23.20 24.47 6.46
C ARG A 63 -24.38 24.39 7.45
N THR A 64 -24.25 23.58 8.50
CA THR A 64 -25.27 23.44 9.56
C THR A 64 -25.45 24.76 10.33
N GLU A 65 -24.35 25.40 10.73
CA GLU A 65 -24.35 26.69 11.41
C GLU A 65 -24.99 27.76 10.53
N LEU A 66 -24.64 27.82 9.24
CA LEU A 66 -25.18 28.81 8.32
C LEU A 66 -26.68 28.59 8.05
N TRP A 67 -27.09 27.37 7.71
CA TRP A 67 -28.43 27.11 7.21
C TRP A 67 -29.46 26.88 8.31
N LEU A 68 -29.13 26.02 9.28
CA LEU A 68 -30.09 25.61 10.31
C LEU A 68 -30.08 26.57 11.50
N LYS A 69 -28.90 27.05 11.89
CA LYS A 69 -28.74 27.91 13.07
C LYS A 69 -28.68 29.40 12.73
N GLN A 70 -28.59 29.75 11.44
CA GLN A 70 -28.40 31.13 10.97
C GLN A 70 -27.21 31.84 11.66
N ASN A 71 -26.21 31.06 12.07
CA ASN A 71 -25.08 31.51 12.85
C ASN A 71 -23.85 31.71 11.95
N LYS A 72 -23.75 32.90 11.36
CA LYS A 72 -22.62 33.28 10.49
C LYS A 72 -21.26 33.18 11.19
N ALA A 73 -21.18 33.53 12.47
CA ALA A 73 -19.92 33.46 13.23
C ALA A 73 -19.49 32.00 13.45
N GLY A 74 -20.43 31.13 13.82
CA GLY A 74 -20.18 29.68 13.92
C GLY A 74 -19.76 29.08 12.58
N ALA A 75 -20.43 29.47 11.50
CA ALA A 75 -20.07 29.01 10.16
C ALA A 75 -18.65 29.45 9.72
N LEU A 76 -18.25 30.69 10.03
CA LEU A 76 -16.89 31.16 9.79
C LEU A 76 -15.86 30.40 10.62
N HIS A 77 -16.17 30.13 11.89
CA HIS A 77 -15.28 29.38 12.78
C HIS A 77 -15.06 27.95 12.27
N SER A 78 -16.13 27.24 11.89
CA SER A 78 -16.01 25.91 11.30
C SER A 78 -15.27 25.91 9.96
N LEU A 79 -15.34 26.97 9.16
CA LEU A 79 -14.50 27.12 7.96
C LEU A 79 -13.02 27.34 8.29
N ASP A 80 -12.71 27.99 9.41
CA ASP A 80 -11.33 28.12 9.90
C ASP A 80 -10.78 26.75 10.36
N GLU A 81 -11.59 25.95 11.07
CA GLU A 81 -11.24 24.58 11.44
C GLU A 81 -11.05 23.69 10.22
N ALA A 82 -11.94 23.79 9.22
CA ALA A 82 -11.80 23.06 7.97
C ALA A 82 -10.46 23.37 7.29
N ARG A 83 -10.05 24.63 7.27
CA ARG A 83 -8.76 25.03 6.71
C ARG A 83 -7.58 24.47 7.50
N ALA A 84 -7.62 24.53 8.82
CA ALA A 84 -6.57 23.96 9.66
C ALA A 84 -6.42 22.45 9.45
N ASN A 85 -7.53 21.73 9.33
CA ASN A 85 -7.53 20.30 9.03
C ASN A 85 -7.00 20.00 7.62
N LEU A 86 -7.27 20.84 6.63
CA LEU A 86 -6.67 20.72 5.29
C LEU A 86 -5.15 20.99 5.32
N ASP A 87 -4.68 21.94 6.14
CA ASP A 87 -3.25 22.18 6.34
C ASP A 87 -2.55 20.97 6.98
N GLU A 88 -3.21 20.33 7.95
CA GLU A 88 -2.71 19.08 8.54
C GLU A 88 -2.65 17.97 7.49
N ALA A 89 -3.70 17.79 6.70
CA ALA A 89 -3.74 16.79 5.63
C ALA A 89 -2.61 17.00 4.61
N MET A 90 -2.24 18.24 4.30
CA MET A 90 -1.14 18.53 3.35
C MET A 90 0.22 18.00 3.82
N ARG A 91 0.49 17.98 5.12
CA ARG A 91 1.80 17.61 5.68
C ARG A 91 2.16 16.17 5.33
N SER A 92 1.20 15.28 5.48
CA SER A 92 1.34 13.83 5.28
C SER A 92 0.88 13.34 3.89
N ALA A 93 0.18 14.18 3.13
CA ALA A 93 -0.35 13.80 1.83
C ALA A 93 0.72 13.58 0.76
N ASP A 94 0.46 12.63 -0.14
CA ASP A 94 1.21 12.51 -1.40
C ASP A 94 0.90 13.65 -2.38
N GLN A 95 1.66 13.73 -3.47
CA GLN A 95 1.57 14.83 -4.44
C GLN A 95 0.19 14.95 -5.11
N VAL A 96 -0.44 13.82 -5.44
CA VAL A 96 -1.77 13.80 -6.08
C VAL A 96 -2.80 14.36 -5.10
N THR A 97 -2.74 13.92 -3.85
CA THR A 97 -3.64 14.36 -2.79
C THR A 97 -3.41 15.83 -2.41
N ARG A 98 -2.16 16.29 -2.36
CA ARG A 98 -1.82 17.71 -2.12
C ARG A 98 -2.43 18.66 -3.15
N THR A 99 -2.46 18.26 -4.42
CA THR A 99 -3.11 19.04 -5.50
C THR A 99 -4.60 19.21 -5.22
N ARG A 100 -5.29 18.13 -4.83
CA ARG A 100 -6.72 18.16 -4.47
C ARG A 100 -6.98 19.04 -3.24
N ILE A 101 -6.15 18.90 -2.21
CA ILE A 101 -6.24 19.70 -0.98
C ILE A 101 -6.06 21.19 -1.29
N THR A 102 -5.13 21.55 -2.18
CA THR A 102 -4.90 22.93 -2.58
C THR A 102 -6.15 23.54 -3.22
N GLY A 103 -6.82 22.79 -4.10
CA GLY A 103 -8.11 23.20 -4.66
C GLY A 103 -9.18 23.42 -3.59
N LEU A 104 -9.32 22.50 -2.64
CA LEU A 104 -10.27 22.63 -1.52
C LEU A 104 -9.99 23.85 -0.65
N LYS A 105 -8.72 24.10 -0.33
CA LYS A 105 -8.30 25.26 0.47
C LYS A 105 -8.71 26.57 -0.18
N LEU A 106 -8.51 26.70 -1.50
CA LEU A 106 -8.91 27.89 -2.25
C LEU A 106 -10.42 28.12 -2.15
N GLN A 107 -11.22 27.07 -2.28
CA GLN A 107 -12.66 27.18 -2.17
C GLN A 107 -13.13 27.51 -0.76
N VAL A 108 -12.51 26.92 0.28
CA VAL A 108 -12.79 27.29 1.68
C VAL A 108 -12.55 28.78 1.90
N ASP A 109 -11.46 29.33 1.36
CA ASP A 109 -11.21 30.78 1.43
C ASP A 109 -12.26 31.60 0.68
N GLN A 110 -12.70 31.12 -0.48
CA GLN A 110 -13.77 31.76 -1.25
C GLN A 110 -15.11 31.73 -0.49
N ALA A 111 -15.49 30.60 0.10
CA ALA A 111 -16.69 30.49 0.93
C ALA A 111 -16.62 31.41 2.16
N ARG A 112 -15.45 31.54 2.81
CA ARG A 112 -15.27 32.50 3.92
C ARG A 112 -15.48 33.94 3.46
N LYS A 113 -14.93 34.31 2.29
CA LYS A 113 -15.11 35.64 1.71
C LYS A 113 -16.58 35.91 1.38
N LEU A 114 -17.23 34.99 0.67
CA LEU A 114 -18.66 35.07 0.35
C LEU A 114 -19.49 35.17 1.61
N LEU A 115 -19.23 34.35 2.62
CA LEU A 115 -19.98 34.39 3.86
C LEU A 115 -19.87 35.75 4.56
N ARG A 116 -18.71 36.43 4.49
CA ARG A 116 -18.51 37.79 5.01
C ARG A 116 -19.29 38.84 4.22
N GLU A 117 -19.33 38.73 2.90
CA GLU A 117 -19.87 39.74 1.98
C GLU A 117 -21.36 39.53 1.61
N LYS A 118 -21.79 38.29 1.32
CA LYS A 118 -23.11 37.89 0.80
C LYS A 118 -23.51 36.47 1.24
N GLY A 119 -24.59 36.35 2.03
CA GLY A 119 -24.99 35.08 2.64
C GLY A 119 -25.49 33.98 1.69
N GLN A 120 -26.21 34.34 0.62
CA GLN A 120 -26.82 33.35 -0.30
C GLN A 120 -25.82 32.65 -1.22
N GLU A 121 -24.82 33.38 -1.75
CA GLU A 121 -23.75 32.80 -2.57
C GLU A 121 -22.86 31.84 -1.74
N ALA A 122 -22.72 32.09 -0.45
CA ALA A 122 -21.96 31.25 0.46
C ALA A 122 -22.59 29.86 0.68
N GLU A 123 -23.92 29.74 0.63
CA GLU A 123 -24.61 28.46 0.79
C GLU A 123 -24.34 27.52 -0.39
N VAL A 124 -24.42 28.06 -1.62
CA VAL A 124 -24.10 27.31 -2.84
C VAL A 124 -22.65 26.83 -2.81
N GLU A 125 -21.71 27.72 -2.45
CA GLU A 125 -20.29 27.35 -2.36
C GLU A 125 -20.04 26.30 -1.28
N LEU A 126 -20.65 26.40 -0.10
CA LEU A 126 -20.52 25.41 0.97
C LEU A 126 -21.00 24.01 0.56
N ARG A 127 -22.07 23.93 -0.24
CA ARG A 127 -22.53 22.65 -0.80
C ARG A 127 -21.49 22.06 -1.77
N VAL A 128 -20.98 22.89 -2.69
CA VAL A 128 -19.94 22.46 -3.65
C VAL A 128 -18.68 21.99 -2.93
N ILE A 129 -18.26 22.70 -1.88
CA ILE A 129 -17.08 22.31 -1.09
C ILE A 129 -17.32 21.01 -0.34
N ALA A 130 -18.51 20.79 0.21
CA ALA A 130 -18.85 19.53 0.88
C ALA A 130 -18.71 18.33 -0.09
N ASP A 131 -19.30 18.42 -1.28
CA ASP A 131 -19.24 17.37 -2.30
C ASP A 131 -17.78 17.11 -2.77
N ARG A 132 -17.00 18.18 -2.95
CA ARG A 132 -15.57 18.05 -3.33
C ARG A 132 -14.71 17.49 -2.21
N SER A 133 -14.99 17.85 -0.95
CA SER A 133 -14.26 17.31 0.20
C SER A 133 -14.51 15.81 0.38
N GLU A 134 -15.74 15.36 0.11
CA GLU A 134 -16.07 13.94 0.04
C GLU A 134 -15.34 13.24 -1.09
N SER A 135 -15.32 13.82 -2.29
CA SER A 135 -14.59 13.27 -3.43
C SER A 135 -13.08 13.15 -3.14
N ALA A 136 -12.48 14.15 -2.48
CA ALA A 136 -11.07 14.11 -2.09
C ALA A 136 -10.79 13.01 -1.06
N LEU A 137 -11.64 12.88 -0.03
CA LEU A 137 -11.53 11.82 0.96
C LEU A 137 -11.67 10.42 0.34
N ASN A 138 -12.69 10.22 -0.51
CA ASN A 138 -12.95 8.95 -1.17
C ASN A 138 -11.80 8.55 -2.10
N ALA A 139 -11.18 9.51 -2.80
CA ALA A 139 -10.01 9.24 -3.61
C ALA A 139 -8.79 8.83 -2.77
N ALA A 140 -8.56 9.50 -1.64
CA ALA A 140 -7.48 9.14 -0.72
C ALA A 140 -7.71 7.75 -0.10
N LEU A 141 -8.97 7.36 0.17
CA LEU A 141 -9.33 6.03 0.62
C LEU A 141 -9.08 4.97 -0.46
N ALA A 142 -9.54 5.21 -1.68
CA ALA A 142 -9.38 4.29 -2.80
C ALA A 142 -7.90 4.04 -3.13
N GLN A 143 -7.08 5.09 -3.11
CA GLN A 143 -5.63 4.96 -3.38
C GLN A 143 -4.93 4.10 -2.32
N VAL A 144 -5.33 4.23 -1.06
CA VAL A 144 -4.78 3.43 0.04
C VAL A 144 -5.25 1.99 -0.03
N GLN A 145 -6.52 1.74 -0.38
CA GLN A 145 -7.01 0.38 -0.63
C GLN A 145 -6.25 -0.30 -1.77
N ALA A 146 -6.00 0.40 -2.87
CA ALA A 146 -5.20 -0.13 -3.98
C ALA A 146 -3.77 -0.48 -3.55
N LYS A 147 -3.11 0.38 -2.76
CA LYS A 147 -1.79 0.09 -2.19
C LYS A 147 -1.80 -1.11 -1.24
N ASN A 148 -2.88 -1.32 -0.49
CA ASN A 148 -3.01 -2.48 0.41
C ASN A 148 -3.03 -3.80 -0.33
N VAL A 149 -3.83 -3.86 -1.40
CA VAL A 149 -3.93 -5.05 -2.25
C VAL A 149 -2.55 -5.36 -2.82
N ALA A 150 -1.90 -4.37 -3.43
CA ALA A 150 -0.56 -4.55 -3.99
C ALA A 150 0.48 -5.04 -2.96
N LEU A 151 0.47 -4.50 -1.74
CA LEU A 151 1.40 -4.92 -0.68
C LEU A 151 1.10 -6.33 -0.17
N LYS A 152 -0.17 -6.70 -0.06
CA LYS A 152 -0.58 -8.06 0.33
C LYS A 152 -0.10 -9.07 -0.70
N ASP A 153 -0.26 -8.75 -1.98
CA ASP A 153 0.13 -9.61 -3.10
C ASP A 153 1.67 -9.74 -3.18
N GLU A 154 2.38 -8.63 -2.97
CA GLU A 154 3.84 -8.64 -2.86
C GLU A 154 4.33 -9.49 -1.68
N ALA A 155 3.71 -9.36 -0.51
CA ALA A 155 4.05 -10.15 0.68
C ALA A 155 3.80 -11.65 0.45
N ALA A 156 2.66 -12.00 -0.15
CA ALA A 156 2.35 -13.38 -0.52
C ALA A 156 3.38 -13.95 -1.51
N THR A 157 3.74 -13.18 -2.53
CA THR A 157 4.76 -13.55 -3.51
C THR A 157 6.11 -13.81 -2.86
N ARG A 158 6.58 -12.90 -2.00
CA ARG A 158 7.86 -13.06 -1.30
C ARG A 158 7.85 -14.28 -0.39
N TYR A 159 6.76 -14.52 0.32
CA TYR A 159 6.60 -15.69 1.19
C TYR A 159 6.68 -17.00 0.39
N ALA A 160 5.94 -17.10 -0.71
CA ALA A 160 5.95 -18.27 -1.58
C ALA A 160 7.35 -18.51 -2.21
N LEU A 161 8.09 -17.46 -2.56
CA LEU A 161 9.48 -17.57 -3.03
C LEU A 161 10.42 -18.09 -1.93
N VAL A 162 10.23 -17.69 -0.67
CA VAL A 162 11.01 -18.23 0.45
C VAL A 162 10.70 -19.71 0.65
N GLN A 163 9.42 -20.11 0.62
CA GLN A 163 9.02 -21.51 0.72
C GLN A 163 9.59 -22.36 -0.43
N THR A 164 9.58 -21.82 -1.66
CA THR A 164 10.21 -22.46 -2.82
C THR A 164 11.68 -22.75 -2.57
N LYS A 165 12.43 -21.76 -2.06
CA LYS A 165 13.87 -21.91 -1.76
C LYS A 165 14.10 -22.92 -0.63
N ALA A 166 13.27 -22.90 0.41
CA ALA A 166 13.35 -23.84 1.51
C ALA A 166 13.13 -25.29 1.04
N ALA A 167 12.06 -25.54 0.28
CA ALA A 167 11.75 -26.87 -0.25
C ALA A 167 12.81 -27.36 -1.25
N ALA A 168 13.38 -26.47 -2.06
CA ALA A 168 14.50 -26.82 -2.94
C ALA A 168 15.77 -27.21 -2.15
N LEU A 169 16.04 -26.54 -1.02
CA LEU A 169 17.14 -26.91 -0.11
C LEU A 169 16.87 -28.25 0.57
N GLU A 170 15.64 -28.51 1.03
CA GLU A 170 15.24 -29.80 1.59
C GLU A 170 15.41 -30.93 0.58
N ALA A 171 15.01 -30.71 -0.69
CA ALA A 171 15.21 -31.69 -1.75
C ALA A 171 16.69 -32.04 -1.93
N ARG A 172 17.56 -31.02 -1.85
CA ARG A 172 19.00 -31.19 -1.97
C ARG A 172 19.59 -31.94 -0.77
N ILE A 173 19.17 -31.61 0.45
CA ILE A 173 19.57 -32.33 1.67
C ILE A 173 19.13 -33.80 1.59
N ALA A 174 17.88 -34.05 1.22
CA ALA A 174 17.35 -35.41 1.10
C ALA A 174 18.13 -36.24 0.08
N LEU A 175 18.55 -35.64 -1.04
CA LEU A 175 19.31 -36.32 -2.08
C LEU A 175 20.79 -36.52 -1.72
N GLU A 176 21.46 -35.46 -1.27
CA GLU A 176 22.92 -35.42 -1.11
C GLU A 176 23.39 -35.92 0.27
N ILE A 177 22.57 -35.77 1.30
CA ILE A 177 22.93 -36.10 2.69
C ILE A 177 22.19 -37.36 3.13
N ASP A 178 20.86 -37.36 3.01
CA ASP A 178 20.04 -38.44 3.55
C ASP A 178 19.96 -39.67 2.61
N ASN A 179 20.43 -39.54 1.37
CA ASN A 179 20.32 -40.55 0.31
C ASN A 179 18.87 -41.08 0.14
N SER A 180 17.89 -40.18 0.27
CA SER A 180 16.46 -40.47 0.16
C SER A 180 15.87 -39.80 -1.09
N PRO A 181 15.93 -40.45 -2.27
CA PRO A 181 15.46 -39.87 -3.52
C PRO A 181 13.95 -39.62 -3.54
N GLU A 182 13.16 -40.42 -2.82
CA GLU A 182 11.70 -40.24 -2.71
C GLU A 182 11.37 -38.94 -1.97
N ARG A 183 12.09 -38.66 -0.87
CA ARG A 183 11.95 -37.39 -0.14
C ARG A 183 12.43 -36.21 -0.97
N ALA A 184 13.53 -36.37 -1.70
CA ALA A 184 14.02 -35.34 -2.60
C ALA A 184 12.99 -35.00 -3.69
N GLN A 185 12.34 -36.01 -4.26
CA GLN A 185 11.29 -35.81 -5.27
C GLN A 185 10.07 -35.10 -4.70
N GLN A 186 9.64 -35.46 -3.48
CA GLN A 186 8.52 -34.79 -2.82
C GLN A 186 8.83 -33.31 -2.54
N SER A 187 9.97 -33.00 -1.91
CA SER A 187 10.34 -31.61 -1.63
C SER A 187 10.52 -30.78 -2.91
N LEU A 188 10.95 -31.40 -4.01
CA LEU A 188 11.05 -30.71 -5.31
C LEU A 188 9.67 -30.45 -5.93
N GLN A 189 8.70 -31.32 -5.70
CA GLN A 189 7.30 -31.08 -6.08
C GLN A 189 6.71 -29.91 -5.26
N ASP A 190 6.92 -29.90 -3.94
CA ASP A 190 6.49 -28.80 -3.08
C ASP A 190 7.12 -27.47 -3.52
N ALA A 191 8.40 -27.46 -3.87
CA ALA A 191 9.08 -26.28 -4.42
C ALA A 191 8.41 -25.76 -5.71
N LYS A 192 7.98 -26.65 -6.61
CA LYS A 192 7.26 -26.26 -7.83
C LYS A 192 5.89 -25.65 -7.52
N GLU A 193 5.18 -26.21 -6.55
CA GLU A 193 3.87 -25.72 -6.13
C GLU A 193 3.98 -24.32 -5.52
N TYR A 194 4.94 -24.09 -4.62
CA TYR A 194 5.21 -22.76 -4.07
C TYR A 194 5.65 -21.76 -5.15
N LEU A 195 6.44 -22.20 -6.13
CA LEU A 195 6.84 -21.33 -7.24
C LEU A 195 5.63 -20.94 -8.09
N GLN A 196 4.67 -21.85 -8.28
CA GLN A 196 3.45 -21.54 -9.00
C GLN A 196 2.59 -20.55 -8.20
N GLN A 197 2.44 -20.75 -6.89
CA GLN A 197 1.75 -19.79 -6.01
C GLN A 197 2.38 -18.39 -6.09
N ALA A 198 3.71 -18.30 -6.11
CA ALA A 198 4.40 -17.02 -6.25
C ALA A 198 4.11 -16.32 -7.60
N LYS A 199 3.92 -17.09 -8.68
CA LYS A 199 3.54 -16.53 -9.99
C LYS A 199 2.09 -16.05 -9.97
N ASP A 200 1.20 -16.83 -9.37
CA ASP A 200 -0.22 -16.51 -9.30
C ASP A 200 -0.48 -15.25 -8.47
N SER A 201 0.32 -15.00 -7.42
CA SER A 201 0.25 -13.80 -6.59
C SER A 201 0.99 -12.59 -7.18
N ALA A 202 1.80 -12.76 -8.22
CA ALA A 202 2.54 -11.67 -8.88
C ALA A 202 1.82 -11.08 -10.10
N GLY A 203 0.58 -11.54 -10.36
CA GLY A 203 -0.24 -11.21 -11.54
C GLY A 203 -0.59 -9.74 -11.72
#